data_AF-A0A7R9C2N1-F1
#
_entry.id   AF-A0A7R9C2N1-F1
#
_cell.length_a   1.000
_cell.length_b   1.000
_cell.length_c   1.000
_cell.angle_alpha   90.00
_cell.angle_beta   90.00
_cell.angle_gamma   90.00
#
_symmetry.space_group_name_H-M   'P 1'
#
loop_
_entity.id
_entity.type
_entity.pdbx_description
1 polymer ?
#
loop_
_entity_poly.entity_id
_entity_poly.type
_entity_poly.pdbx_seq_one_letter_code
_entity_poly.pdbx_strand_id
1 'polypeptide(L)'
;METKIVIVQDPEYRRFLSTVDIKHAFDTYNVSMQHFHDEENRLNAVCGAFKGKLQALNHGKYLEIKDHLDVGINNVLSQNRYRRFDPNGPKEKFVSRDSPITGSYFFQSPHESKVDLEDEEDYVLYTERGKFRMVHNGWVMNHDPLINFALPGCNVYLRRELIEWGDSVKLRYGEKREDNPFLWDYMRDYVVETAKTFHGLRLDNCHS
;
A
#
# COMPACT_ATOMS: atom_id res chain seq x y z
N MET A 1 -18.09 -2.78 -29.44
CA MET A 1 -17.05 -3.36 -28.57
C MET A 1 -17.77 -3.88 -27.34
N GLU A 2 -17.72 -5.18 -27.05
CA GLU A 2 -18.34 -5.73 -25.83
C GLU A 2 -17.68 -5.11 -24.59
N THR A 3 -18.43 -4.31 -23.87
CA THR A 3 -17.96 -3.64 -22.65
C THR A 3 -17.85 -4.70 -21.55
N LYS A 4 -16.62 -5.12 -21.25
CA LYS A 4 -16.33 -6.17 -20.26
C LYS A 4 -16.58 -5.65 -18.84
N ILE A 5 -17.33 -6.39 -18.02
CA ILE A 5 -17.44 -6.09 -16.59
C ILE A 5 -16.07 -6.25 -15.92
N VAL A 6 -15.67 -5.20 -15.21
CA VAL A 6 -14.40 -5.07 -14.49
C VAL A 6 -14.64 -4.60 -13.06
N ILE A 7 -13.67 -4.86 -12.18
CA ILE A 7 -13.67 -4.34 -10.82
C ILE A 7 -13.37 -2.84 -10.88
N VAL A 8 -14.23 -2.05 -10.23
CA VAL A 8 -14.02 -0.64 -9.93
C VAL A 8 -13.36 -0.57 -8.56
N GLN A 9 -12.06 -0.27 -8.57
CA GLN A 9 -11.25 -0.16 -7.34
C GLN A 9 -11.72 1.05 -6.52
N ASP A 10 -11.91 0.85 -5.21
CA ASP A 10 -12.11 1.96 -4.28
C ASP A 10 -10.86 2.87 -4.30
N PRO A 11 -11.01 4.18 -4.55
CA PRO A 11 -9.86 5.08 -4.69
C PRO A 11 -9.03 5.20 -3.41
N GLU A 12 -9.63 4.92 -2.25
CA GLU A 12 -8.97 4.92 -0.94
C GLU A 12 -8.50 3.51 -0.53
N TYR A 13 -8.69 2.49 -1.38
CA TYR A 13 -8.32 1.10 -1.13
C TYR A 13 -8.90 0.51 0.17
N ARG A 14 -10.07 1.00 0.59
CA ARG A 14 -10.75 0.53 1.80
C ARG A 14 -11.28 -0.89 1.64
N ARG A 15 -11.35 -1.60 2.75
CA ARG A 15 -11.75 -3.00 2.79
C ARG A 15 -13.20 -3.17 2.30
N PHE A 16 -13.41 -4.12 1.39
CA PHE A 16 -14.72 -4.47 0.82
C PHE A 16 -15.49 -3.35 0.10
N LEU A 17 -14.84 -2.22 -0.26
CA LEU A 17 -15.50 -1.11 -0.95
C LEU A 17 -15.26 -1.05 -2.47
N SER A 18 -14.49 -2.00 -3.02
CA SER A 18 -14.39 -2.16 -4.48
C SER A 18 -15.66 -2.81 -5.04
N THR A 19 -16.13 -2.31 -6.18
CA THR A 19 -17.45 -2.67 -6.74
C THR A 19 -17.37 -3.04 -8.22
N VAL A 20 -18.52 -3.25 -8.86
CA VAL A 20 -18.67 -3.31 -10.32
C VAL A 20 -19.82 -2.37 -10.72
N ASP A 21 -19.84 -1.91 -11.97
CA ASP A 21 -20.99 -1.16 -12.47
C ASP A 21 -22.21 -2.09 -12.61
N ILE A 22 -23.15 -1.94 -11.68
CA ILE A 22 -24.35 -2.80 -11.61
C ILE A 22 -25.32 -2.54 -12.76
N LYS A 23 -25.40 -1.31 -13.27
CA LYS A 23 -26.28 -0.97 -14.40
C LYS A 23 -25.74 -1.65 -15.66
N HIS A 24 -24.45 -1.51 -15.88
CA HIS A 24 -23.78 -2.19 -16.98
C HIS A 24 -23.86 -3.72 -16.86
N ALA A 25 -23.71 -4.26 -15.65
CA ALA A 25 -23.88 -5.70 -15.41
C ALA A 25 -25.30 -6.17 -15.70
N PHE A 26 -26.31 -5.37 -15.32
CA PHE A 26 -27.70 -5.65 -15.63
C PHE A 26 -27.94 -5.68 -17.14
N ASP A 27 -27.52 -4.66 -17.87
CA ASP A 27 -27.68 -4.60 -19.34
C ASP A 27 -26.94 -5.74 -20.06
N THR A 28 -25.82 -6.20 -19.50
CA THR A 28 -25.01 -7.30 -20.06
C THR A 28 -25.66 -8.67 -19.85
N TYR A 29 -26.16 -8.96 -18.64
CA TYR A 29 -26.65 -10.31 -18.30
C TYR A 29 -28.17 -10.46 -18.41
N ASN A 30 -28.93 -9.38 -18.30
CA ASN A 30 -30.39 -9.42 -18.36
C ASN A 30 -30.90 -9.44 -19.82
N VAL A 31 -30.50 -10.46 -20.58
CA VAL A 31 -30.89 -10.62 -21.99
C VAL A 31 -32.20 -11.42 -22.16
N SER A 32 -32.91 -11.16 -23.26
CA SER A 32 -34.29 -11.59 -23.51
C SER A 32 -34.49 -13.08 -23.79
N MET A 33 -35.70 -13.53 -23.45
CA MET A 33 -36.27 -14.89 -23.35
C MET A 33 -36.46 -15.64 -24.67
N GLN A 34 -35.40 -16.11 -25.33
CA GLN A 34 -35.58 -17.11 -26.41
C GLN A 34 -35.37 -18.56 -25.96
N HIS A 35 -34.88 -18.79 -24.73
CA HIS A 35 -34.45 -20.13 -24.27
C HIS A 35 -35.00 -20.58 -22.91
N PHE A 36 -35.81 -19.77 -22.23
CA PHE A 36 -36.36 -20.10 -20.90
C PHE A 36 -37.89 -20.11 -20.94
N HIS A 37 -38.49 -21.14 -20.33
CA HIS A 37 -39.94 -21.34 -20.30
C HIS A 37 -40.63 -20.66 -19.10
N ASP A 38 -39.87 -20.28 -18.07
CA ASP A 38 -40.33 -19.57 -16.89
C ASP A 38 -39.29 -18.54 -16.42
N GLU A 39 -39.80 -17.50 -15.75
CA GLU A 39 -39.01 -16.35 -15.31
C GLU A 39 -38.04 -16.71 -14.17
N GLU A 40 -38.39 -17.67 -13.32
CA GLU A 40 -37.56 -18.08 -12.18
C GLU A 40 -36.25 -18.74 -12.65
N ASN A 41 -36.34 -19.66 -13.60
CA ASN A 41 -35.18 -20.32 -14.22
C ASN A 41 -34.32 -19.33 -14.99
N ARG A 42 -34.93 -18.34 -15.66
CA ARG A 42 -34.19 -17.25 -16.31
C ARG A 42 -33.39 -16.44 -15.30
N LEU A 43 -34.03 -16.00 -14.22
CA LEU A 43 -33.38 -15.23 -13.15
C LEU A 43 -32.25 -16.02 -12.50
N ASN A 44 -32.47 -17.31 -12.21
CA ASN A 44 -31.44 -18.19 -11.65
C ASN A 44 -30.23 -18.35 -12.59
N ALA A 45 -30.47 -18.55 -13.89
CA ALA A 45 -29.39 -18.67 -14.88
C ALA A 45 -28.60 -17.36 -15.03
N VAL A 46 -29.28 -16.23 -15.12
CA VAL A 46 -28.68 -14.88 -15.25
C VAL A 46 -27.87 -14.52 -14.00
N CYS A 47 -28.45 -14.71 -12.81
CA CYS A 47 -27.75 -14.51 -11.54
C CYS A 47 -26.55 -15.46 -11.39
N GLY A 48 -26.70 -16.72 -11.81
CA GLY A 48 -25.62 -17.71 -11.83
C GLY A 48 -24.45 -17.30 -12.72
N ALA A 49 -24.74 -16.83 -13.95
CA ALA A 49 -23.73 -16.33 -14.88
C ALA A 49 -23.00 -15.09 -14.32
N PHE A 50 -23.75 -14.14 -13.77
CA PHE A 50 -23.16 -12.95 -13.15
C PHE A 50 -22.30 -13.30 -11.94
N LYS A 51 -22.79 -14.19 -11.06
CA LYS A 51 -22.02 -14.71 -9.92
C LYS A 51 -20.73 -15.38 -10.38
N GLY A 52 -20.78 -16.22 -11.41
CA GLY A 52 -19.61 -16.86 -12.00
C GLY A 52 -18.58 -15.84 -12.51
N LYS A 53 -19.05 -14.76 -13.14
CA LYS A 53 -18.17 -13.65 -13.56
C LYS A 53 -17.51 -12.95 -12.37
N LEU A 54 -18.28 -12.63 -11.32
CA LEU A 54 -17.73 -11.99 -10.11
C LEU A 54 -16.70 -12.88 -9.43
N GLN A 55 -16.97 -14.19 -9.34
CA GLN A 55 -16.03 -15.17 -8.81
C GLN A 55 -14.74 -15.22 -9.65
N ALA A 56 -14.83 -15.19 -10.98
CA ALA A 56 -13.66 -15.15 -11.86
C ALA A 56 -12.84 -13.85 -11.69
N LEU A 57 -13.50 -12.70 -11.56
CA LEU A 57 -12.83 -11.42 -11.31
C LEU A 57 -12.13 -11.41 -9.94
N ASN A 58 -12.82 -11.87 -8.90
CA ASN A 58 -12.26 -12.00 -7.55
C ASN A 58 -11.11 -13.00 -7.51
N HIS A 59 -11.18 -14.10 -8.27
CA HIS A 59 -10.08 -15.06 -8.37
C HIS A 59 -8.84 -14.42 -9.03
N GLY A 60 -9.03 -13.61 -10.08
CA GLY A 60 -7.94 -12.86 -10.69
C GLY A 60 -7.26 -11.92 -9.68
N LYS A 61 -8.04 -11.17 -8.90
CA LYS A 61 -7.49 -10.32 -7.83
C LYS A 61 -6.86 -11.09 -6.69
N TYR A 62 -7.43 -12.24 -6.32
CA TYR A 62 -6.82 -13.13 -5.35
C TYR A 62 -5.42 -13.58 -5.78
N LEU A 63 -5.24 -13.96 -7.05
CA LEU A 63 -3.92 -14.34 -7.57
C LEU A 63 -2.93 -13.17 -7.55
N GLU A 64 -3.36 -11.97 -7.93
CA GLU A 64 -2.55 -10.74 -7.86
C GLU A 64 -2.09 -10.45 -6.42
N ILE A 65 -3.02 -10.45 -5.46
CA ILE A 65 -2.68 -10.23 -4.04
C ILE A 65 -1.81 -11.35 -3.49
N LYS A 66 -2.07 -12.60 -3.87
CA LYS A 66 -1.24 -13.74 -3.47
C LYS A 66 0.21 -13.55 -3.93
N ASP A 67 0.43 -13.11 -5.17
CA ASP A 67 1.78 -12.79 -5.68
C ASP A 67 2.47 -11.72 -4.80
N HIS A 68 1.77 -10.62 -4.50
CA HIS A 68 2.32 -9.59 -3.61
C HIS A 68 2.69 -10.12 -2.23
N LEU A 69 1.84 -10.98 -1.64
CA LEU A 69 2.10 -11.58 -0.33
C LEU A 69 3.26 -12.57 -0.37
N ASP A 70 3.37 -13.40 -1.42
CA ASP A 70 4.49 -14.34 -1.59
C ASP A 70 5.82 -13.58 -1.68
N VAL A 71 5.87 -12.47 -2.42
CA VAL A 71 7.04 -11.58 -2.47
C VAL A 71 7.32 -10.98 -1.09
N GLY A 72 6.30 -10.48 -0.39
CA GLY A 72 6.41 -9.95 0.97
C GLY A 72 7.02 -10.93 1.96
N ILE A 73 6.53 -12.17 1.97
CA ILE A 73 7.05 -13.24 2.82
C ILE A 73 8.52 -13.52 2.49
N ASN A 74 8.87 -13.64 1.20
CA ASN A 74 10.23 -13.90 0.77
C ASN A 74 11.20 -12.78 1.15
N ASN A 75 10.77 -11.52 1.11
CA ASN A 75 11.57 -10.39 1.54
C ASN A 75 11.79 -10.38 3.05
N VAL A 76 10.76 -10.65 3.85
CA VAL A 76 10.92 -10.80 5.31
C VAL A 76 11.90 -11.94 5.65
N LEU A 77 11.80 -13.07 4.96
CA LEU A 77 12.73 -14.19 5.14
C LEU A 77 14.17 -13.81 4.74
N SER A 78 14.35 -13.16 3.60
CA SER A 78 15.67 -12.72 3.11
C SER A 78 16.33 -11.72 4.06
N GLN A 79 15.58 -10.73 4.54
CA GLN A 79 16.08 -9.76 5.51
C GLN A 79 16.51 -10.43 6.82
N ASN A 80 15.73 -11.38 7.35
CA ASN A 80 16.11 -12.13 8.56
C ASN A 80 17.32 -13.04 8.32
N ARG A 81 17.43 -13.66 7.14
CA ARG A 81 18.63 -14.42 6.75
C ARG A 81 19.87 -13.56 6.84
N TYR A 82 19.84 -12.38 6.23
CA TYR A 82 20.94 -11.43 6.30
C TYR A 82 21.22 -10.96 7.74
N ARG A 83 20.19 -10.45 8.43
CA ARG A 83 20.36 -9.86 9.77
C ARG A 83 20.87 -10.84 10.82
N ARG A 84 20.47 -12.11 10.74
CA ARG A 84 20.65 -13.07 11.84
C ARG A 84 21.67 -14.17 11.54
N PHE A 85 21.77 -14.60 10.29
CA PHE A 85 22.51 -15.81 9.94
C PHE A 85 23.67 -15.58 8.97
N ASP A 86 23.60 -14.54 8.13
CA ASP A 86 24.65 -14.28 7.14
C ASP A 86 25.98 -13.91 7.84
N PRO A 87 27.12 -14.51 7.43
CA PRO A 87 28.43 -14.20 7.99
C PRO A 87 28.84 -12.72 7.88
N ASN A 88 28.35 -12.01 6.86
CA ASN A 88 28.59 -10.59 6.60
C ASN A 88 27.51 -9.68 7.20
N GLY A 89 26.45 -10.25 7.76
CA GLY A 89 25.38 -9.51 8.41
C GLY A 89 25.68 -9.14 9.88
N PRO A 90 24.77 -8.40 10.52
CA PRO A 90 24.92 -7.93 11.90
C PRO A 90 24.83 -9.03 12.98
N LYS A 91 24.40 -10.25 12.63
CA LYS A 91 24.32 -11.42 13.53
C LYS A 91 23.46 -11.17 14.77
N GLU A 92 22.29 -10.58 14.55
CA GLU A 92 21.33 -10.29 15.61
C GLU A 92 20.76 -11.60 16.18
N LYS A 93 21.19 -11.95 17.40
CA LYS A 93 20.96 -13.27 17.99
C LYS A 93 19.54 -13.51 18.49
N PHE A 94 18.84 -12.45 18.89
CA PHE A 94 17.55 -12.56 19.57
C PHE A 94 16.49 -11.71 18.88
N VAL A 95 15.25 -12.18 18.97
CA VAL A 95 14.07 -11.39 18.63
C VAL A 95 13.65 -10.62 19.88
N SER A 96 13.54 -9.30 19.76
CA SER A 96 13.12 -8.41 20.85
C SER A 96 12.27 -7.26 20.29
N ARG A 97 11.83 -6.34 21.15
CA ARG A 97 11.16 -5.11 20.71
C ARG A 97 12.09 -4.19 19.90
N ASP A 98 13.38 -4.18 20.24
CA ASP A 98 14.40 -3.39 19.54
C ASP A 98 14.92 -4.08 18.28
N SER A 99 14.79 -5.42 18.21
CA SER A 99 15.15 -6.25 17.05
C SER A 99 13.98 -7.18 16.70
N PRO A 100 12.89 -6.65 16.13
CA PRO A 100 11.76 -7.46 15.71
C PRO A 100 12.11 -8.31 14.48
N ILE A 101 11.24 -9.28 14.17
CA ILE A 101 11.35 -10.13 12.97
C ILE A 101 11.16 -9.28 11.71
N THR A 102 10.17 -8.39 11.69
CA THR A 102 9.91 -7.49 10.58
C THR A 102 10.40 -6.09 10.91
N GLY A 103 10.85 -5.38 9.88
CA GLY A 103 11.13 -3.95 9.96
C GLY A 103 9.97 -3.10 10.49
N SER A 104 10.31 -1.95 11.06
CA SER A 104 9.32 -0.91 11.37
C SER A 104 9.07 -0.09 10.11
N TYR A 105 8.07 -0.47 9.32
CA TYR A 105 7.73 0.24 8.07
C TYR A 105 6.85 1.47 8.29
N PHE A 106 6.13 1.51 9.40
CA PHE A 106 5.23 2.60 9.74
C PHE A 106 5.57 3.11 11.14
N PHE A 107 5.58 4.43 11.28
CA PHE A 107 5.74 5.08 12.56
C PHE A 107 4.50 4.85 13.41
N GLN A 108 4.69 4.30 14.61
CA GLN A 108 3.64 4.15 15.61
C GLN A 108 3.78 5.27 16.64
N SER A 109 2.80 6.17 16.71
CA SER A 109 2.83 7.23 17.73
C SER A 109 2.73 6.62 19.13
N PRO A 110 3.47 7.12 20.13
CA PRO A 110 3.38 6.66 21.51
C PRO A 110 1.96 6.73 22.08
N HIS A 111 1.13 7.64 21.57
CA HIS A 111 -0.26 7.86 21.98
C HIS A 111 -1.24 6.84 21.38
N GLU A 112 -0.79 6.06 20.39
CA GLU A 112 -1.59 5.08 19.65
C GLU A 112 -1.31 3.63 20.09
N SER A 113 -0.31 3.43 20.94
CA SER A 113 0.19 2.11 21.39
C SER A 113 -0.76 1.29 22.27
N LYS A 114 -2.02 1.71 22.45
CA LYS A 114 -3.00 1.12 23.38
C LYS A 114 -4.28 0.62 22.72
N VAL A 115 -4.33 0.61 21.39
CA VAL A 115 -5.51 0.19 20.63
C VAL A 115 -5.31 -1.28 20.22
N ASP A 116 -6.32 -2.13 20.43
CA ASP A 116 -6.28 -3.53 19.98
C ASP A 116 -6.21 -3.59 18.44
N LEU A 117 -5.68 -4.67 17.86
CA LEU A 117 -5.44 -4.77 16.40
C LEU A 117 -6.71 -4.58 15.54
N GLU A 118 -7.86 -5.03 16.03
CA GLU A 118 -9.15 -4.87 15.32
C GLU A 118 -9.61 -3.41 15.36
N ASP A 119 -9.47 -2.75 16.52
CA ASP A 119 -9.71 -1.32 16.66
C ASP A 119 -8.68 -0.50 15.85
N GLU A 120 -7.47 -1.03 15.64
CA GLU A 120 -6.40 -0.39 14.88
C GLU A 120 -6.76 -0.24 13.39
N GLU A 121 -7.39 -1.26 12.80
CA GLU A 121 -7.87 -1.21 11.41
C GLU A 121 -8.91 -0.09 11.25
N ASP A 122 -9.92 -0.06 12.12
CA ASP A 122 -10.99 0.94 12.04
C ASP A 122 -10.46 2.35 12.33
N TYR A 123 -9.57 2.45 13.32
CA TYR A 123 -8.90 3.68 13.72
C TYR A 123 -8.06 4.28 12.58
N VAL A 124 -7.39 3.45 11.79
CA VAL A 124 -6.52 3.91 10.68
C VAL A 124 -7.30 4.13 9.39
N LEU A 125 -8.21 3.22 9.02
CA LEU A 125 -8.86 3.22 7.71
C LEU A 125 -10.12 4.08 7.65
N TYR A 126 -10.84 4.24 8.76
CA TYR A 126 -12.16 4.88 8.76
C TYR A 126 -12.21 6.16 9.61
N THR A 127 -11.06 6.67 10.05
CA THR A 127 -10.98 7.97 10.75
C THR A 127 -9.90 8.89 10.17
N GLU A 128 -10.02 10.17 10.48
CA GLU A 128 -9.02 11.20 10.18
C GLU A 128 -7.63 10.91 10.78
N ARG A 129 -7.50 9.92 11.66
CA ARG A 129 -6.24 9.56 12.30
C ARG A 129 -5.34 8.72 11.41
N GLY A 130 -5.84 8.16 10.31
CA GLY A 130 -5.02 7.45 9.32
C GLY A 130 -3.84 8.29 8.82
N LYS A 131 -3.97 9.62 8.76
CA LYS A 131 -2.88 10.54 8.39
C LYS A 131 -1.67 10.53 9.33
N PHE A 132 -1.81 10.01 10.55
CA PHE A 132 -0.71 9.89 11.51
C PHE A 132 0.05 8.56 11.37
N ARG A 133 -0.43 7.63 10.53
CA ARG A 133 0.33 6.46 10.09
C ARG A 133 1.32 6.85 9.00
N MET A 134 2.41 7.44 9.44
CA MET A 134 3.49 7.86 8.54
C MET A 134 4.36 6.65 8.19
N VAL A 135 4.86 6.60 6.97
CA VAL A 135 5.79 5.56 6.54
C VAL A 135 7.23 5.96 6.88
N HIS A 136 8.04 4.97 7.24
CA HIS A 136 9.49 5.13 7.30
C HIS A 136 10.10 5.22 5.90
N ASN A 137 11.20 5.96 5.77
CA ASN A 137 11.97 6.02 4.53
C ASN A 137 12.98 4.85 4.46
N GLY A 138 13.74 4.78 3.37
CA GLY A 138 14.77 3.77 3.20
C GLY A 138 15.22 3.71 1.75
N TRP A 139 15.66 2.53 1.32
CA TRP A 139 16.07 2.28 -0.05
C TRP A 139 15.62 0.90 -0.51
N VAL A 140 15.47 0.73 -1.83
CA VAL A 140 14.99 -0.50 -2.46
C VAL A 140 16.08 -1.03 -3.39
N MET A 141 16.41 -2.31 -3.27
CA MET A 141 17.39 -2.95 -4.15
C MET A 141 16.96 -2.85 -5.62
N ASN A 142 17.84 -2.38 -6.49
CA ASN A 142 17.64 -2.28 -7.95
C ASN A 142 16.39 -1.48 -8.39
N HIS A 143 15.93 -0.53 -7.56
CA HIS A 143 14.83 0.36 -7.92
C HIS A 143 15.34 1.61 -8.63
N ASP A 144 14.54 2.17 -9.54
CA ASP A 144 14.82 3.48 -10.12
C ASP A 144 14.68 4.54 -9.02
N PRO A 145 15.77 5.23 -8.63
CA PRO A 145 15.71 6.19 -7.52
C PRO A 145 14.86 7.43 -7.84
N LEU A 146 14.58 7.72 -9.12
CA LEU A 146 13.75 8.85 -9.52
C LEU A 146 12.25 8.57 -9.34
N ILE A 147 11.87 7.32 -9.13
CA ILE A 147 10.50 6.93 -8.85
C ILE A 147 10.31 6.88 -7.34
N ASN A 148 9.47 7.77 -6.82
CA ASN A 148 9.10 7.74 -5.42
C ASN A 148 8.24 6.50 -5.12
N PHE A 149 8.86 5.51 -4.48
CA PHE A 149 8.25 4.22 -4.14
C PHE A 149 7.09 4.29 -3.14
N ALA A 150 6.82 5.46 -2.55
CA ALA A 150 5.69 5.69 -1.66
C ALA A 150 4.44 6.23 -2.38
N LEU A 151 4.53 6.50 -3.69
CA LEU A 151 3.40 7.01 -4.48
C LEU A 151 2.43 5.90 -4.92
N PRO A 152 1.19 6.25 -5.26
CA PRO A 152 0.24 5.31 -5.86
C PRO A 152 0.83 4.60 -7.09
N GLY A 153 0.56 3.30 -7.20
CA GLY A 153 1.11 2.43 -8.26
C GLY A 153 2.36 1.66 -7.82
N CYS A 154 3.03 2.07 -6.74
CA CYS A 154 4.11 1.31 -6.13
C CYS A 154 3.57 0.35 -5.06
N ASN A 155 4.09 -0.88 -5.04
CA ASN A 155 3.72 -1.91 -4.06
C ASN A 155 4.84 -2.21 -3.06
N VAL A 156 5.85 -1.35 -2.99
CA VAL A 156 7.10 -1.58 -2.23
C VAL A 156 6.86 -1.87 -0.74
N TYR A 157 6.00 -1.07 -0.10
CA TYR A 157 5.65 -1.29 1.31
C TYR A 157 4.85 -2.58 1.53
N LEU A 158 3.90 -2.89 0.64
CA LEU A 158 3.10 -4.12 0.69
C LEU A 158 3.98 -5.36 0.50
N ARG A 159 4.88 -5.31 -0.49
CA ARG A 159 5.82 -6.37 -0.84
C ARG A 159 7.07 -6.43 0.04
N ARG A 160 7.20 -5.54 1.04
CA ARG A 160 8.37 -5.49 1.95
C ARG A 160 9.71 -5.38 1.21
N GLU A 161 9.72 -4.73 0.06
CA GLU A 161 10.91 -4.56 -0.79
C GLU A 161 11.85 -3.45 -0.26
N LEU A 162 11.32 -2.57 0.58
CA LEU A 162 12.08 -1.50 1.23
C LEU A 162 12.96 -2.07 2.35
N ILE A 163 14.23 -1.69 2.32
CA ILE A 163 15.14 -1.73 3.47
C ILE A 163 14.90 -0.43 4.24
N GLU A 164 14.08 -0.52 5.28
CA GLU A 164 13.58 0.63 6.01
C GLU A 164 14.58 1.19 7.03
N TRP A 165 14.48 2.49 7.28
CA TRP A 165 15.16 3.21 8.33
C TRP A 165 14.14 3.60 9.41
N GLY A 166 13.99 2.73 10.42
CA GLY A 166 12.99 2.89 11.48
C GLY A 166 13.17 4.12 12.38
N ASP A 167 14.24 4.89 12.20
CA ASP A 167 14.55 6.13 12.91
C ASP A 167 14.09 7.40 12.17
N SER A 168 13.62 7.29 10.92
CA SER A 168 13.22 8.45 10.11
C SER A 168 11.88 8.22 9.39
N VAL A 169 11.05 9.27 9.34
CA VAL A 169 9.79 9.27 8.57
C VAL A 169 10.02 9.88 7.19
N LYS A 170 9.38 9.33 6.15
CA LYS A 170 9.45 9.88 4.79
C LYS A 170 8.58 11.12 4.70
N LEU A 171 9.16 12.23 4.25
CA LEU A 171 8.47 13.50 4.09
C LEU A 171 7.76 13.55 2.73
N ARG A 172 6.46 13.85 2.71
CA ARG A 172 5.65 13.99 1.49
C ARG A 172 5.49 15.46 1.13
N TYR A 173 6.33 15.95 0.24
CA TYR A 173 6.29 17.35 -0.26
C TYR A 173 5.10 17.62 -1.19
N GLY A 174 4.72 16.63 -2.01
CA GLY A 174 3.85 16.87 -3.17
C GLY A 174 4.64 17.44 -4.36
N GLU A 175 3.93 17.88 -5.39
CA GLU A 175 4.54 18.44 -6.61
C GLU A 175 4.87 19.92 -6.44
N LYS A 176 4.17 20.60 -5.53
CA LYS A 176 4.28 22.04 -5.29
C LYS A 176 4.01 22.39 -3.83
N ARG A 177 4.34 23.62 -3.45
CA ARG A 177 4.16 24.12 -2.08
C ARG A 177 2.72 23.97 -1.57
N GLU A 178 1.73 24.18 -2.43
CA GLU A 178 0.31 24.13 -2.07
C GLU A 178 -0.14 22.74 -1.60
N ASP A 179 0.57 21.68 -2.00
CA ASP A 179 0.23 20.31 -1.63
C ASP A 179 0.63 20.00 -0.17
N ASN A 180 1.66 20.68 0.37
CA ASN A 180 2.06 20.60 1.77
C ASN A 180 2.74 21.89 2.28
N PRO A 181 2.00 22.99 2.47
CA PRO A 181 2.58 24.31 2.73
C PRO A 181 3.50 24.35 3.95
N PHE A 182 3.11 23.65 5.02
CA PHE A 182 3.88 23.58 6.26
C PHE A 182 5.27 22.97 6.02
N LEU A 183 5.35 21.81 5.36
CA LEU A 183 6.61 21.12 5.13
C LEU A 183 7.55 21.95 4.26
N TRP A 184 7.02 22.54 3.19
CA TRP A 184 7.79 23.40 2.29
C TRP A 184 8.34 24.64 3.00
N ASP A 185 7.52 25.32 3.79
CA ASP A 185 7.96 26.51 4.55
C ASP A 185 8.98 26.14 5.63
N TYR A 186 8.72 25.08 6.39
CA TYR A 186 9.62 24.60 7.44
C TYR A 186 11.00 24.24 6.86
N MET A 187 11.03 23.49 5.76
CA MET A 187 12.28 23.08 5.12
C MET A 187 12.99 24.25 4.43
N ARG A 188 12.25 25.23 3.89
CA ARG A 188 12.85 26.49 3.41
C ARG A 188 13.59 27.18 4.54
N ASP A 189 12.93 27.38 5.68
CA ASP A 189 13.52 28.13 6.81
C ASP A 189 14.75 27.38 7.35
N TYR A 190 14.66 26.05 7.50
CA TYR A 190 15.78 25.19 7.86
C TYR A 190 16.99 25.34 6.91
N VAL A 191 16.76 25.28 5.59
CA VAL A 191 17.83 25.41 4.59
C VAL A 191 18.43 26.83 4.61
N VAL A 192 17.59 27.86 4.75
CA VAL A 192 18.04 29.27 4.83
C VAL A 192 18.90 29.51 6.07
N GLU A 193 18.50 29.01 7.24
CA GLU A 193 19.27 29.12 8.48
C GLU A 193 20.61 28.39 8.38
N THR A 194 20.61 27.18 7.79
CA THR A 194 21.82 26.40 7.56
C THR A 194 22.77 27.15 6.62
N ALA A 195 22.27 27.68 5.50
CA ALA A 195 23.07 28.42 4.52
C ALA A 195 23.62 29.75 5.04
N LYS A 196 22.94 30.41 5.99
CA LYS A 196 23.46 31.61 6.68
C LYS A 196 24.62 31.30 7.62
N THR A 197 24.65 30.07 8.16
CA THR A 197 25.61 29.66 9.19
C THR A 197 26.86 29.02 8.61
N PHE A 198 26.70 28.23 7.54
CA PHE A 198 27.77 27.41 6.98
C PHE A 198 28.15 27.83 5.57
N HIS A 199 29.41 27.58 5.19
CA HIS A 199 29.95 27.91 3.86
C HIS A 199 29.42 27.00 2.73
N GLY A 200 28.73 25.91 3.06
CA GLY A 200 28.23 24.95 2.08
C GLY A 200 27.31 23.92 2.70
N LEU A 201 26.60 23.20 1.82
CA LEU A 201 25.64 22.16 2.18
C LEU A 201 26.07 20.84 1.52
N ARG A 202 25.97 19.74 2.26
CA ARG A 202 26.13 18.38 1.74
C ARG A 202 24.75 17.73 1.71
N LEU A 203 24.25 17.44 0.51
CA LEU A 203 22.97 16.76 0.33
C LEU A 203 23.18 15.26 0.46
N ASP A 204 22.50 14.65 1.42
CA ASP A 204 22.46 13.20 1.59
C ASP A 204 21.44 12.59 0.63
N ASN A 205 21.76 11.42 0.05
CA ASN A 205 20.89 10.69 -0.87
C ASN A 205 20.18 11.55 -1.95
N CYS A 206 20.87 12.55 -2.52
CA CYS A 206 20.29 13.53 -3.45
C CYS A 206 19.69 12.99 -4.77
N HIS A 207 19.82 11.68 -5.00
CA HIS A 207 19.26 11.00 -6.16
C HIS A 207 17.83 10.47 -5.93
N SER A 208 17.36 10.47 -4.67
CA SER A 208 16.11 9.86 -4.23
C SER A 208 14.99 10.85 -3.94
#